data_AF-A0A9W8M531-F1
#
_entry.id   AF-A0A9W8M531-F1
#
_cell.length_a   1.000
_cell.length_b   1.000
_cell.length_c   1.000
_cell.angle_alpha   90.00
_cell.angle_beta   90.00
_cell.angle_gamma   90.00
#
_symmetry.space_group_name_H-M   'P 1'
#
loop_
_entity.id
_entity.type
_entity.pdbx_description
1 polymer ?
#
loop_
_entity_poly.entity_id
_entity_poly.type
_entity_poly.pdbx_seq_one_letter_code
_entity_poly.pdbx_strand_id
1 'polypeptide(L)'
;MIERNITVKLAPEKFQEEHMSYDVIFTCEERVFELVCEELLNRAGLQSRPVHVINIEIEDNHKESQTGGKTIVELAKCIVASKDLERDMDGIIEDVQKRMPHRLLYTMAFY
;
A
#
# COMPACT_ATOMS: atom_id res chain seq x y z
N MET A 1 -6.12 19.58 8.46
CA MET A 1 -6.19 18.38 7.58
C MET A 1 -6.71 18.72 6.19
N ILE A 2 -7.90 19.30 6.05
CA ILE A 2 -8.50 19.62 4.74
C ILE A 2 -7.65 20.59 3.91
N GLU A 3 -7.17 21.68 4.50
CA GLU A 3 -6.30 22.65 3.81
C GLU A 3 -5.07 21.98 3.19
N ARG A 4 -4.44 21.05 3.91
CA ARG A 4 -3.33 20.23 3.43
C ARG A 4 -3.74 19.27 2.30
N ASN A 5 -4.95 18.72 2.32
CA ASN A 5 -5.42 17.81 1.26
C ASN A 5 -5.62 18.57 -0.06
N ILE A 6 -6.15 19.79 0.00
CA ILE A 6 -6.41 20.64 -1.16
C ILE A 6 -5.11 21.01 -1.89
N THR A 7 -4.00 21.16 -1.16
CA THR A 7 -2.69 21.43 -1.80
C THR A 7 -2.08 20.21 -2.49
N VAL A 8 -2.62 19.00 -2.26
CA VAL A 8 -2.13 17.75 -2.85
C VAL A 8 -2.95 17.33 -4.05
N LYS A 9 -4.30 17.40 -3.96
CA LYS A 9 -5.20 17.02 -5.06
C LYS A 9 -6.57 17.70 -4.96
N LEU A 10 -7.33 17.67 -6.08
CA LEU A 10 -8.64 18.34 -6.22
C LEU A 10 -9.71 17.78 -5.29
N ALA A 11 -9.83 16.45 -5.19
CA ALA A 11 -10.85 15.78 -4.41
C ALA A 11 -10.38 14.38 -3.94
N PRO A 12 -11.02 13.78 -2.92
CA PRO A 12 -10.90 12.35 -2.64
C PRO A 12 -11.35 11.51 -3.84
N GLU A 13 -10.74 10.33 -4.00
CA GLU A 13 -11.01 9.41 -5.11
C GLU A 13 -11.28 8.03 -4.52
N LYS A 14 -12.17 7.26 -5.14
CA LYS A 14 -12.43 5.87 -4.76
C LYS A 14 -11.60 4.93 -5.61
N PHE A 15 -10.95 3.97 -4.97
CA PHE A 15 -10.11 2.99 -5.66
C PHE A 15 -10.90 2.15 -6.68
N GLN A 16 -12.14 1.78 -6.37
CA GLN A 16 -13.01 0.98 -7.24
C GLN A 16 -13.42 1.72 -8.54
N GLU A 17 -13.34 3.05 -8.55
CA GLU A 17 -13.67 3.88 -9.72
C GLU A 17 -12.40 4.23 -10.53
N GLU A 18 -11.21 3.84 -10.05
CA GLU A 18 -9.91 4.09 -10.68
C GLU A 18 -9.43 2.89 -11.52
N HIS A 19 -8.96 3.14 -12.74
CA HIS A 19 -8.51 2.12 -13.69
C HIS A 19 -7.00 2.11 -13.93
N MET A 20 -6.26 3.00 -13.25
CA MET A 20 -4.79 2.97 -13.27
C MET A 20 -4.23 1.68 -12.65
N SER A 21 -3.09 1.24 -13.20
CA SER A 21 -2.32 0.10 -12.68
C SER A 21 -1.10 0.60 -11.89
N TYR A 22 -0.78 -0.10 -10.81
CA TYR A 22 0.30 0.21 -9.88
C TYR A 22 1.19 -1.02 -9.67
N ASP A 23 2.47 -0.83 -9.39
CA ASP A 23 3.36 -1.95 -9.04
C ASP A 23 3.17 -2.36 -7.57
N VAL A 24 2.88 -1.38 -6.71
CA VAL A 24 2.64 -1.57 -5.28
C VAL A 24 1.47 -0.71 -4.81
N ILE A 25 0.58 -1.27 -4.00
CA ILE A 25 -0.53 -0.60 -3.32
C ILE A 25 -0.32 -0.71 -1.81
N PHE A 26 -0.38 0.42 -1.12
CA PHE A 26 -0.38 0.46 0.34
C PHE A 26 -1.79 0.68 0.88
N THR A 27 -2.18 -0.08 1.89
CA THR A 27 -3.42 0.11 2.65
C THR A 27 -3.11 0.43 4.12
N CYS A 28 -4.03 1.12 4.79
CA CYS A 28 -3.80 1.65 6.14
C CYS A 28 -4.59 0.93 7.24
N GLU A 29 -5.47 -0.01 6.88
CA GLU A 29 -6.23 -0.86 7.80
C GLU A 29 -6.60 -2.17 7.10
N GLU A 30 -6.73 -3.25 7.87
CA GLU A 30 -7.03 -4.59 7.34
C GLU A 30 -8.33 -4.63 6.52
N ARG A 31 -9.36 -3.86 6.91
CA ARG A 31 -10.61 -3.80 6.13
C ARG A 31 -10.42 -3.18 4.74
N VAL A 32 -9.58 -2.16 4.60
CA VAL A 32 -9.26 -1.55 3.30
C VAL A 32 -8.42 -2.51 2.47
N PHE A 33 -7.49 -3.24 3.09
CA PHE A 33 -6.72 -4.30 2.44
C PHE A 33 -7.62 -5.36 1.80
N GLU A 34 -8.61 -5.86 2.55
CA GLU A 34 -9.59 -6.83 2.05
C GLU A 34 -10.39 -6.27 0.87
N LEU A 35 -10.90 -5.04 0.99
CA LEU A 35 -11.67 -4.39 -0.09
C LEU A 35 -10.84 -4.15 -1.36
N VAL A 36 -9.56 -3.81 -1.21
CA VAL A 36 -8.64 -3.67 -2.34
C VAL A 36 -8.39 -5.02 -3.01
N CYS A 37 -8.17 -6.08 -2.23
CA CYS A 37 -7.97 -7.43 -2.76
C CYS A 37 -9.21 -7.94 -3.50
N GLU A 38 -10.40 -7.72 -2.94
CA GLU A 38 -11.68 -8.06 -3.58
C GLU A 38 -11.87 -7.30 -4.90
N GLU A 39 -11.59 -6.00 -4.90
CA GLU A 39 -11.68 -5.18 -6.12
C GLU A 39 -10.71 -5.65 -7.21
N LEU A 40 -9.47 -6.00 -6.86
CA LEU A 40 -8.49 -6.55 -7.81
C LEU A 40 -8.94 -7.91 -8.37
N LEU A 41 -9.51 -8.77 -7.53
CA LEU A 41 -10.11 -10.04 -7.99
C LEU A 41 -11.28 -9.82 -8.95
N ASN A 42 -12.14 -8.82 -8.68
CA ASN A 42 -13.28 -8.48 -9.52
C ASN A 42 -12.88 -7.94 -10.90
N ARG A 43 -11.68 -7.36 -11.03
CA ARG A 43 -11.11 -6.92 -12.32
C ARG A 43 -10.64 -8.08 -13.21
N ALA A 44 -10.69 -9.31 -12.70
CA ALA A 44 -10.56 -10.57 -13.42
C ALA A 44 -9.17 -10.86 -14.06
N GLY A 45 -8.09 -10.23 -13.59
CA GLY A 45 -6.73 -10.63 -13.99
C GLY A 45 -6.45 -10.49 -15.49
N LEU A 46 -7.19 -9.60 -16.18
CA LEU A 46 -7.20 -9.51 -17.64
C LEU A 46 -5.85 -9.09 -18.22
N GLN A 47 -5.03 -8.40 -17.43
CA GLN A 47 -3.72 -7.91 -17.86
C GLN A 47 -2.59 -8.86 -17.46
N SER A 48 -2.86 -9.87 -16.62
CA SER A 48 -1.85 -10.79 -16.06
C SER A 48 -0.64 -10.06 -15.48
N ARG A 49 -0.84 -8.82 -14.99
CA ARG A 49 0.20 -7.97 -14.44
C ARG A 49 0.15 -8.07 -12.91
N PRO A 50 1.24 -8.50 -12.25
CA PRO A 50 1.27 -8.60 -10.80
C PRO A 50 1.21 -7.21 -10.16
N VAL A 51 0.61 -7.15 -8.97
CA VAL A 51 0.63 -5.99 -8.08
C VAL A 51 0.82 -6.45 -6.65
N HIS A 52 1.75 -5.82 -5.94
CA HIS A 52 1.99 -6.09 -4.53
C HIS A 52 1.04 -5.25 -3.69
N VAL A 53 0.27 -5.87 -2.79
CA VAL A 53 -0.61 -5.17 -1.86
C VAL A 53 -0.06 -5.34 -0.46
N ILE A 54 0.26 -4.24 0.21
CA ILE A 54 0.87 -4.23 1.53
C ILE A 54 -0.02 -3.41 2.48
N ASN A 55 -0.51 -4.05 3.53
CA ASN A 55 -1.22 -3.37 4.61
C ASN A 55 -0.25 -2.91 5.68
N ILE A 56 -0.42 -1.68 6.15
CA ILE A 56 0.20 -1.15 7.36
C ILE A 56 -0.95 -0.85 8.31
N GLU A 57 -1.01 -1.53 9.47
CA GLU A 57 -2.06 -1.27 10.45
C GLU A 57 -1.83 0.09 11.14
N ILE A 58 -2.62 1.11 10.76
CA ILE A 58 -2.50 2.49 11.26
C ILE A 58 -3.83 2.92 11.88
N GLU A 59 -3.81 3.31 13.15
CA GLU A 59 -5.00 3.86 13.79
C GLU A 59 -5.41 5.21 13.17
N ASP A 60 -6.72 5.44 13.05
CA ASP A 60 -7.28 6.68 12.48
C ASP A 60 -7.22 7.86 13.46
N ASN A 61 -5.99 8.29 13.76
CA ASN A 61 -5.71 9.52 14.48
C ASN A 61 -4.46 10.21 13.90
N HIS A 62 -4.31 11.51 14.16
CA HIS A 62 -3.25 12.31 13.53
C HIS A 62 -1.83 11.85 13.90
N LYS A 63 -1.62 11.37 15.13
CA LYS A 63 -0.31 10.95 15.62
C LYS A 63 0.12 9.64 14.97
N GLU A 64 -0.78 8.66 14.95
CA GLU A 64 -0.52 7.37 14.32
C GLU A 64 -0.43 7.51 12.80
N SER A 65 -1.27 8.35 12.16
CA SER A 65 -1.14 8.69 10.73
C SER A 65 0.24 9.25 10.35
N GLN A 66 0.82 10.10 11.20
CA GLN A 66 2.16 10.65 10.95
C GLN A 66 3.24 9.57 11.05
N THR A 67 3.12 8.66 12.02
CA THR A 67 4.10 7.58 12.24
C THR A 67 3.97 6.50 11.17
N GLY A 68 2.74 6.12 10.82
CA GLY A 68 2.43 5.21 9.72
C GLY A 68 2.92 5.72 8.37
N GLY A 69 2.76 7.02 8.11
CA GLY A 69 3.34 7.66 6.91
C GLY A 69 4.87 7.48 6.81
N LYS A 70 5.59 7.47 7.94
CA LYS A 70 7.05 7.19 7.94
C LYS A 70 7.33 5.73 7.60
N THR A 71 6.52 4.79 8.07
CA THR A 71 6.61 3.36 7.72
C THR A 71 6.41 3.15 6.23
N ILE A 72 5.39 3.78 5.64
CA ILE A 72 5.12 3.72 4.20
C ILE A 72 6.31 4.27 3.40
N VAL A 73 6.90 5.40 3.84
CA VAL A 73 8.09 5.97 3.20
C VAL A 73 9.29 5.03 3.28
N GLU A 74 9.49 4.34 4.41
CA GLU A 74 10.59 3.39 4.56
C GLU A 74 10.42 2.15 3.66
N LEU A 75 9.20 1.59 3.58
CA LEU A 75 8.85 0.54 2.62
C LEU A 75 9.15 0.99 1.19
N ALA A 76 8.62 2.15 0.79
CA ALA A 76 8.79 2.68 -0.56
C ALA A 76 10.27 2.87 -0.93
N LYS A 77 11.10 3.34 0.00
CA LYS A 77 12.56 3.46 -0.22
C LYS A 77 13.23 2.11 -0.45
N CYS A 78 12.90 1.10 0.37
CA CYS A 78 13.46 -0.24 0.23
C CYS A 78 13.04 -0.89 -1.10
N ILE A 79 11.77 -0.73 -1.47
CA ILE A 79 11.20 -1.21 -2.73
C ILE A 79 11.91 -0.56 -3.93
N VAL A 80 12.06 0.77 -3.94
CA VAL A 80 12.74 1.49 -5.03
C VAL A 80 14.23 1.15 -5.14
N ALA A 81 14.87 0.78 -4.02
CA ALA A 81 16.27 0.38 -4.00
C ALA A 81 16.51 -1.08 -4.46
N SER A 82 15.46 -1.92 -4.50
CA SER A 82 15.57 -3.29 -4.97
C SER A 82 15.78 -3.34 -6.50
N LYS A 83 16.59 -4.30 -6.94
CA LYS A 83 16.81 -4.59 -8.36
C LYS A 83 15.87 -5.68 -8.89
N ASP A 84 15.35 -6.51 -8.01
CA ASP A 84 14.50 -7.65 -8.30
C ASP A 84 13.41 -7.74 -7.22
N LEU A 85 12.34 -6.96 -7.44
CA LEU A 85 11.32 -6.75 -6.43
C LEU A 85 10.57 -8.04 -6.07
N GLU A 86 10.31 -8.89 -7.07
CA GLU A 86 9.61 -10.16 -6.88
C GLU A 86 10.35 -11.09 -5.91
N ARG A 87 11.68 -11.08 -5.98
CA ARG A 87 12.54 -11.89 -5.11
C ARG A 87 12.82 -11.24 -3.76
N ASP A 88 12.95 -9.93 -3.72
CA ASP A 88 13.39 -9.21 -2.52
C ASP A 88 12.23 -8.83 -1.59
N MET A 89 10.97 -8.90 -2.05
CA MET A 89 9.80 -8.37 -1.32
C MET A 89 9.66 -8.93 0.10
N ASP A 90 9.72 -10.25 0.28
CA ASP A 90 9.57 -10.88 1.60
C ASP A 90 10.66 -10.40 2.57
N GLY A 91 11.90 -10.28 2.10
CA GLY A 91 13.02 -9.76 2.89
C GLY A 91 12.84 -8.28 3.26
N ILE A 92 12.34 -7.46 2.33
CA ILE A 92 12.04 -6.05 2.58
C ILE A 92 10.96 -5.92 3.66
N ILE A 93 9.88 -6.70 3.57
CA ILE A 93 8.79 -6.67 4.54
C ILE A 93 9.31 -7.07 5.93
N GLU A 94 10.06 -8.16 6.02
CA GLU A 94 10.66 -8.60 7.29
C GLU A 94 11.58 -7.53 7.91
N ASP A 95 12.44 -6.93 7.10
CA ASP A 95 13.41 -5.94 7.57
C ASP A 95 12.76 -4.62 7.99
N VAL A 96 11.68 -4.22 7.33
CA VAL A 96 10.89 -3.07 7.80
C VAL A 96 10.09 -3.42 9.04
N GLN A 97 9.46 -4.60 9.11
CA GLN A 97 8.69 -5.07 10.27
C GLN A 97 9.54 -5.13 11.56
N LYS A 98 10.84 -5.44 11.43
CA LYS A 98 11.81 -5.42 12.55
C LYS A 98 12.17 -4.00 13.03
N ARG A 99 12.13 -3.01 12.13
CA ARG A 99 12.59 -1.63 12.39
C ARG A 99 11.44 -0.68 12.73
N MET A 100 10.24 -0.96 12.25
CA MET A 100 9.06 -0.10 12.38
C MET A 100 8.01 -0.75 13.29
N PRO A 101 7.22 0.05 14.03
CA PRO A 101 6.34 -0.49 15.07
C PRO A 101 5.02 -1.06 14.54
N HIS A 102 4.73 -0.95 13.25
CA HIS A 102 3.42 -1.29 12.68
C HIS A 102 3.41 -2.74 12.21
N ARG A 103 2.27 -3.43 12.39
CA ARG A 103 2.04 -4.76 11.81
C ARG A 103 1.83 -4.62 10.31
N LEU A 104 2.52 -5.45 9.54
CA LEU A 104 2.42 -5.52 8.09
C LEU A 104 1.66 -6.78 7.67
N LEU A 105 0.78 -6.66 6.67
CA LEU A 105 0.25 -7.78 5.90
C LEU A 105 0.67 -7.61 4.45
N TYR A 106 0.84 -8.72 3.74
CA TYR A 106 1.28 -8.70 2.36
C TYR A 106 0.59 -9.78 1.57
N THR A 107 0.19 -9.44 0.34
CA THR A 107 -0.21 -10.39 -0.69
C THR A 107 0.19 -9.88 -2.06
N MET A 108 0.21 -10.78 -3.03
CA MET A 108 0.33 -10.46 -4.44
C MET A 108 -1.02 -10.71 -5.10
N ALA A 109 -1.48 -9.74 -5.89
CA ALA A 109 -2.69 -9.83 -6.71
C ALA A 109 -2.33 -9.56 -8.18
N PHE A 110 -3.33 -9.61 -9.05
CA PHE A 110 -3.15 -9.42 -10.50
C PHE A 110 -4.23 -8.50 -11.06
N TYR A 111 -3.84 -7.61 -11.97
CA TYR A 111 -4.75 -6.84 -12.81
C TYR A 111 -5.29 -7.66 -13.98
#